data_AF-A0A958AHI4-F1
#
_entry.id   AF-A0A958AHI4-F1
#
_cell.length_a   1.000
_cell.length_b   1.000
_cell.length_c   1.000
_cell.angle_alpha   90.00
_cell.angle_beta   90.00
_cell.angle_gamma   90.00
#
_symmetry.space_group_name_H-M   'P 1'
#
loop_
_entity.id
_entity.type
_entity.pdbx_description
1 polymer ?
#
loop_
_entity_poly.entity_id
_entity_poly.type
_entity_poly.pdbx_seq_one_letter_code
_entity_poly.pdbx_strand_id
1 'polypeptide(L)'
;MTSEQLLLIAILLIGTILYATRRLPFEITSLLIIISLAFTEILPLEKAFAGLASTATLTVAAMFILSAGLVRTGALETVTLSLSKLSAGSPRRLLFLLALIIPLASGFVN
;
A
#
# COMPACT_ATOMS: atom_id res chain seq x y z
N MET A 1 5.84 -24.07 23.15
CA MET A 1 6.29 -23.26 21.99
C MET A 1 7.54 -23.93 21.47
N THR A 2 7.60 -24.26 20.18
CA THR A 2 8.84 -24.78 19.59
C THR A 2 9.86 -23.64 19.44
N SER A 3 11.16 -23.95 19.43
CA SER A 3 12.22 -22.94 19.30
C SER A 3 12.05 -22.08 18.03
N GLU A 4 11.57 -22.68 16.95
CA GLU A 4 11.25 -22.01 15.68
C GLU A 4 10.10 -20.99 15.81
N GLN A 5 9.04 -21.34 16.54
CA GLN A 5 7.91 -20.42 16.77
C GLN A 5 8.33 -19.19 17.58
N LEU A 6 9.19 -19.38 18.58
CA LEU A 6 9.70 -18.28 19.39
C LEU A 6 10.54 -17.31 18.51
N LEU A 7 11.36 -17.87 17.63
CA LEU A 7 12.22 -17.10 16.74
C LEU A 7 11.40 -16.33 15.70
N LEU A 8 10.38 -16.97 15.10
CA LEU A 8 9.44 -16.30 14.20
C LEU A 8 8.73 -15.12 14.89
N ILE A 9 8.21 -15.33 16.10
CA ILE A 9 7.57 -14.25 16.88
C ILE A 9 8.55 -13.12 17.14
N ALA A 10 9.79 -13.42 17.51
CA ALA A 10 10.81 -12.40 17.73
C ALA A 10 11.08 -11.58 16.45
N ILE A 11 11.23 -12.23 15.29
CA ILE A 11 11.40 -11.54 13.99
C ILE A 11 10.21 -10.62 13.69
N LEU A 12 8.98 -11.11 13.86
CA LEU A 12 7.77 -10.33 13.60
C LEU A 12 7.66 -9.13 14.55
N LEU A 13 7.99 -9.32 15.83
CA LEU A 13 7.89 -8.29 16.85
C LEU A 13 8.94 -7.19 16.61
N ILE A 14 10.18 -7.58 16.29
CA ILE A 14 11.24 -6.65 15.89
C ILE A 14 10.84 -5.90 14.62
N GLY A 15 10.38 -6.61 13.58
CA GLY A 15 9.93 -6.00 12.33
C GLY A 15 8.78 -5.00 12.53
N THR A 16 7.83 -5.34 13.40
CA THR A 16 6.70 -4.46 13.76
C THR A 16 7.19 -3.18 14.45
N ILE A 17 8.15 -3.30 15.38
CA ILE A 17 8.77 -2.13 16.04
C ILE A 17 9.51 -1.27 15.02
N LEU A 18 10.25 -1.86 14.09
CA LEU A 18 10.94 -1.13 13.02
C LEU A 18 9.94 -0.37 12.13
N TYR A 19 8.84 -1.01 11.73
CA TYR A 19 7.77 -0.35 10.96
C TYR A 19 7.12 0.79 11.74
N ALA A 20 6.80 0.58 13.02
CA ALA A 20 6.15 1.59 13.86
C ALA A 20 7.06 2.80 14.13
N THR A 21 8.34 2.54 14.40
CA THR A 21 9.33 3.59 14.69
C THR A 21 9.84 4.30 13.44
N ARG A 22 9.57 3.78 12.24
CA ARG A 22 10.03 4.29 10.94
C ARG A 22 11.52 4.66 10.91
N ARG A 23 12.34 3.95 11.71
CA ARG A 23 13.79 4.17 11.81
C ARG A 23 14.51 3.83 10.51
N LEU A 24 13.95 2.86 9.77
CA LEU A 24 14.40 2.45 8.44
C LEU A 24 13.24 2.65 7.46
N PRO A 25 13.53 2.87 6.16
CA PRO A 25 12.54 2.79 5.10
C PRO A 25 11.74 1.48 5.19
N PHE A 26 10.46 1.56 4.83
CA PHE A 26 9.56 0.41 4.86
C PHE A 26 10.12 -0.73 4.01
N GLU A 27 10.65 -0.40 2.83
CA GLU A 27 11.22 -1.32 1.86
C GLU A 27 12.42 -2.08 2.44
N ILE A 28 13.31 -1.37 3.15
CA ILE A 28 14.50 -1.98 3.79
C ILE A 28 14.08 -2.90 4.93
N THR A 29 13.09 -2.47 5.73
CA THR A 29 12.56 -3.26 6.84
C THR A 29 11.92 -4.55 6.32
N SER A 30 11.10 -4.48 5.26
CA SER A 30 10.51 -5.66 4.62
C SER A 30 11.58 -6.63 4.13
N LEU A 31 12.62 -6.13 3.47
CA LEU A 31 13.69 -6.95 2.94
C LEU A 31 14.49 -7.64 4.07
N LEU A 32 14.78 -6.94 5.16
CA LEU A 32 15.45 -7.51 6.33
C LEU A 32 14.64 -8.65 6.96
N ILE A 33 13.32 -8.52 7.04
CA ILE A 33 12.44 -9.59 7.54
C ILE A 33 12.53 -10.81 6.63
N ILE A 34 12.43 -10.63 5.30
CA ILE A 34 12.53 -11.71 4.31
C ILE A 34 13.89 -12.43 4.43
N ILE A 35 14.99 -11.67 4.49
CA ILE A 35 16.35 -12.21 4.65
C ILE A 35 16.47 -12.98 5.96
N SER A 36 15.93 -12.46 7.07
CA SER A 36 15.97 -13.12 8.37
C SER A 36 15.22 -14.45 8.37
N LEU A 37 14.04 -14.49 7.74
CA LEU A 37 13.24 -15.71 7.60
C LEU A 37 13.91 -16.77 6.71
N ALA A 38 14.57 -16.34 5.63
CA ALA A 38 15.31 -17.24 4.75
C ALA A 38 16.58 -17.78 5.42
N PHE A 39 17.35 -16.93 6.12
CA PHE A 39 18.59 -17.32 6.79
C PHE A 39 18.35 -18.27 7.97
N THR A 40 17.21 -18.13 8.64
CA THR A 40 16.81 -19.01 9.76
C THR A 40 16.17 -20.31 9.27
N GLU A 41 16.04 -20.51 7.96
CA GLU A 41 15.38 -21.66 7.31
C GLU A 41 13.92 -21.90 7.75
N ILE A 42 13.30 -20.93 8.46
CA ILE A 42 11.90 -20.99 8.88
C ILE A 42 10.97 -20.94 7.66
N LEU A 43 11.38 -20.23 6.61
CA LEU A 43 10.64 -20.14 5.37
C LEU A 43 11.57 -20.33 4.16
N PRO A 44 11.29 -21.30 3.26
CA PRO A 44 12.06 -21.48 2.03
C PRO A 44 12.07 -20.20 1.18
N LEU A 45 13.21 -19.91 0.54
CA LEU A 45 13.41 -18.69 -0.23
C LEU A 45 12.38 -18.54 -1.37
N GLU A 46 11.96 -19.65 -1.99
CA GLU A 46 10.95 -19.59 -3.06
C GLU A 46 9.59 -19.12 -2.53
N LYS A 47 9.27 -19.42 -1.27
CA LYS A 47 8.04 -18.97 -0.61
C LYS A 47 8.18 -17.60 0.02
N ALA A 48 9.39 -17.16 0.34
CA ALA A 48 9.64 -15.86 0.97
C ALA A 48 9.25 -14.68 0.07
N PHE A 49 9.34 -14.85 -1.26
CA PHE A 49 8.91 -13.84 -2.24
C PHE A 49 7.47 -14.03 -2.73
N ALA A 50 6.74 -15.07 -2.28
CA ALA A 50 5.36 -15.30 -2.72
C ALA A 50 4.43 -14.11 -2.41
N GLY A 51 4.72 -13.35 -1.35
CA GLY A 51 3.99 -12.12 -1.01
C GLY A 51 4.14 -10.99 -2.06
N LEU A 52 5.25 -10.95 -2.81
CA LEU A 52 5.44 -9.98 -3.90
C LEU A 52 4.52 -10.28 -5.08
N ALA A 53 4.19 -11.55 -5.33
CA ALA A 53 3.25 -11.97 -6.36
C ALA A 53 1.79 -12.04 -5.87
N SER A 54 1.48 -11.44 -4.71
CA SER A 54 0.11 -11.46 -4.19
C SER A 54 -0.84 -10.66 -5.08
N THR A 55 -2.11 -11.07 -5.12
CA THR A 55 -3.16 -10.33 -5.83
C THR A 55 -3.19 -8.86 -5.38
N ALA A 56 -3.04 -8.59 -4.09
CA ALA A 56 -3.00 -7.23 -3.56
C ALA A 56 -1.85 -6.40 -4.16
N THR A 57 -0.64 -6.94 -4.22
CA THR A 57 0.52 -6.27 -4.83
C THR A 57 0.27 -5.98 -6.31
N LEU A 58 -0.30 -6.95 -7.04
CA LEU A 58 -0.62 -6.79 -8.45
C LEU A 58 -1.71 -5.74 -8.69
N THR A 59 -2.74 -5.69 -7.84
CA THR A 59 -3.78 -4.65 -7.92
C THR A 59 -3.19 -3.27 -7.70
N VAL A 60 -2.32 -3.08 -6.70
CA VAL A 60 -1.64 -1.79 -6.47
C VAL A 60 -0.78 -1.40 -7.68
N ALA A 61 -0.04 -2.36 -8.26
CA ALA A 61 0.73 -2.11 -9.48
C ALA A 61 -0.15 -1.68 -10.66
N ALA A 62 -1.30 -2.34 -10.85
CA ALA A 62 -2.28 -1.96 -11.87
C ALA A 62 -2.86 -0.56 -11.62
N MET A 63 -3.16 -0.21 -10.36
CA MET A 63 -3.64 1.13 -10.00
C MET A 63 -2.61 2.22 -10.32
N PHE A 64 -1.31 1.97 -10.15
CA PHE A 64 -0.27 2.91 -10.59
C PHE A 64 -0.28 3.12 -12.10
N ILE A 65 -0.45 2.05 -12.89
CA ILE A 65 -0.57 2.14 -14.35
C ILE A 65 -1.83 2.92 -14.75
N LEU A 66 -2.98 2.64 -14.11
CA LEU A 66 -4.23 3.36 -14.34
C LEU A 66 -4.10 4.84 -14.00
N SER A 67 -3.49 5.17 -12.86
CA SER A 67 -3.22 6.55 -12.44
C SER A 67 -2.38 7.28 -13.47
N ALA A 68 -1.29 6.67 -13.94
CA ALA A 68 -0.45 7.23 -14.98
C ALA A 68 -1.21 7.42 -16.31
N GLY A 69 -2.07 6.46 -16.70
CA GLY A 69 -2.93 6.58 -17.87
C GLY A 69 -3.95 7.71 -17.76
N LEU A 70 -4.54 7.91 -16.59
CA LEU A 70 -5.52 8.96 -16.33
C LEU A 70 -4.89 10.36 -16.39
N VAL A 71 -3.67 10.51 -15.88
CA VAL A 71 -2.88 11.75 -15.99
C VAL A 71 -2.48 11.99 -17.45
N ARG A 72 -1.97 10.98 -18.16
CA ARG A 72 -1.53 11.13 -19.56
C ARG A 72 -2.66 11.50 -20.52
N THR A 73 -3.89 11.08 -20.22
CA THR A 73 -5.08 11.36 -21.05
C THR A 73 -5.76 12.69 -20.72
N GLY A 74 -5.37 13.37 -19.63
CA GLY A 74 -6.03 14.59 -19.14
C GLY A 74 -7.45 14.34 -18.58
N ALA A 75 -7.83 13.07 -18.39
CA ALA A 75 -9.09 12.72 -17.77
C ALA A 75 -9.15 13.22 -16.32
N LEU A 76 -8.01 13.20 -15.61
CA LEU A 76 -7.90 13.71 -14.25
C LEU A 76 -8.13 15.24 -14.18
N GLU A 77 -7.58 16.03 -15.11
CA GLU A 77 -7.90 17.46 -15.24
C GLU A 77 -9.39 17.71 -15.42
N THR A 78 -10.06 16.93 -16.28
CA THR A 78 -11.49 17.11 -16.57
C THR A 78 -12.36 16.88 -15.32
N VAL A 79 -12.04 15.85 -14.55
CA VAL A 79 -12.68 15.57 -13.26
C VAL A 79 -12.41 16.70 -12.27
N THR A 80 -11.16 17.13 -12.14
CA THR A 80 -10.75 18.20 -11.20
C THR A 80 -11.44 19.53 -11.49
N LEU A 81 -11.55 19.92 -12.78
CA LEU A 81 -12.27 21.12 -13.19
C LEU A 81 -13.77 21.03 -12.88
N SER A 82 -14.37 19.84 -13.07
CA SER A 82 -15.79 19.61 -12.78
C SER A 82 -16.08 19.72 -11.27
N LEU A 83 -15.23 19.13 -10.42
CA LEU A 83 -15.34 19.26 -8.97
C LEU A 83 -15.10 20.69 -8.50
N SER A 84 -14.14 21.40 -9.11
CA SER A 84 -13.87 22.81 -8.80
C SER A 84 -15.09 23.69 -9.08
N LYS A 85 -15.74 23.52 -10.24
CA LYS A 85 -16.98 24.22 -10.59
C LYS A 85 -18.11 23.91 -9.60
N LEU A 86 -18.33 22.64 -9.25
CA LEU A 86 -19.34 22.24 -8.27
C LEU A 86 -19.07 22.81 -6.86
N SER A 87 -17.80 22.96 -6.49
CA SER A 87 -17.42 23.53 -5.18
C SER A 87 -17.65 25.04 -5.08
N ALA A 88 -17.88 25.72 -6.22
CA ALA A 88 -18.08 27.17 -6.32
C ALA A 88 -17.00 28.00 -5.58
N GLY A 89 -15.74 27.55 -5.63
CA GLY A 89 -14.60 28.22 -4.99
C GLY A 89 -14.50 28.06 -3.47
N SER A 90 -15.41 27.30 -2.83
CA SER A 90 -15.35 27.05 -1.39
C SER A 90 -14.54 25.79 -1.05
N PRO A 91 -13.42 25.90 -0.31
CA PRO A 91 -12.62 24.74 0.08
C PRO A 91 -13.41 23.72 0.92
N ARG A 92 -14.31 24.20 1.78
CA ARG A 92 -15.16 23.32 2.61
C ARG A 92 -16.12 22.48 1.77
N ARG A 93 -16.70 23.06 0.71
CA ARG A 93 -17.57 22.32 -0.21
C ARG A 93 -16.78 21.32 -1.04
N LEU A 94 -15.58 21.68 -1.50
CA LEU A 94 -14.71 20.76 -2.22
C LEU A 94 -14.35 19.55 -1.37
N LEU A 95 -13.93 19.78 -0.11
CA LEU A 95 -13.62 18.70 0.83
C LEU A 95 -14.83 17.79 1.08
N PHE A 96 -16.04 18.37 1.24
CA PHE A 96 -17.26 17.60 1.39
C PHE A 96 -17.59 16.75 0.16
N LEU A 97 -17.43 17.30 -1.05
CA LEU A 97 -17.62 16.58 -2.31
C LEU A 97 -16.61 15.43 -2.45
N LEU A 98 -15.34 15.67 -2.15
CA LEU A 98 -14.30 14.64 -2.15
C LEU A 98 -14.60 13.54 -1.11
N ALA A 99 -15.00 13.92 0.10
CA ALA A 99 -15.37 12.99 1.16
C ALA A 99 -16.59 12.14 0.79
N LEU A 100 -17.48 12.62 -0.09
CA LEU A 100 -18.62 11.85 -0.59
C LEU A 100 -18.23 10.95 -1.76
N ILE A 101 -17.49 11.47 -2.74
CA ILE A 101 -17.19 10.78 -4.00
C ILE A 101 -16.11 9.70 -3.80
N ILE A 102 -15.07 9.98 -3.01
CA ILE A 102 -13.92 9.06 -2.86
C ILE A 102 -14.34 7.72 -2.24
N PRO A 103 -15.11 7.65 -1.13
CA PRO A 103 -15.53 6.37 -0.55
C PRO A 103 -16.44 5.56 -1.49
N LEU A 104 -17.35 6.24 -2.20
CA LEU A 104 -18.22 5.60 -3.19
C LEU A 104 -17.40 5.01 -4.34
N ALA A 105 -16.41 5.73 -4.85
CA ALA A 105 -15.50 5.24 -5.87
C ALA A 105 -14.57 4.13 -5.34
N SER A 106 -14.08 4.26 -4.11
CA SER A 106 -13.18 3.29 -3.47
C SER A 106 -13.81 1.91 -3.32
N GLY A 107 -15.13 1.82 -3.09
CA GLY A 107 -15.85 0.56 -3.01
C GLY A 107 -15.90 -0.23 -4.33
N PHE A 108 -15.59 0.39 -5.48
CA PHE A 108 -15.42 -0.31 -6.75
C PHE A 108 -13.95 -0.72 -7.00
N VAL A 109 -13.01 -0.08 -6.31
CA VAL A 109 -11.56 -0.21 -6.55
C VAL A 109 -10.92 -1.23 -5.59
N ASN A 110 -11.50 -1.42 -4.40
CA ASN A 110 -11.05 -2.38 -3.37
C ASN A 110 -12.10 -3.46 -3.14
#